data_AF-A0A023BAE5-F1
#
_entry.id   AF-A0A023BAE5-F1
#
_cell.length_a   1.000
_cell.length_b   1.000
_cell.length_c   1.000
_cell.angle_alpha   90.00
_cell.angle_beta   90.00
_cell.angle_gamma   90.00
#
_symmetry.space_group_name_H-M   'P 1'
#
loop_
_entity.id
_entity.type
_entity.pdbx_description
1 polymer ?
#
loop_
_entity_poly.entity_id
_entity_poly.type
_entity_poly.pdbx_seq_one_letter_code
_entity_poly.pdbx_strand_id
1 'polypeptide(L)'
;MDAKEQQRKFVDDEIRKRHQDLQELDQEFLEKRPELDNLKKEIGEKTRTLEDLRDQIRKWNETVEKRKSEIGQYGEARNVVGSRESTACGVEETDVGPGSNYEEKHRQCRERIKHDEDRLAAMKGTLSKLEEEQYRVSAAAYVTLWGSWALSKEGWKRAEALARFASTKAVEVARDWERFETEQSVMQKVWLECEESRQRGERARERYELLFKGLQSKEEEAERCLDQLENRERELAERGKRLSGEELKLERRAAELDELSCQMTRERDRQDAILKQQVKDNENTLRNERDSLQREKTKLQEQIETQTAQLNQDREALQKEQERIDRLRAEAEKKMFDASERETGVNAIVDRAKKAQDEWATERAAQKTATDRVNKDLDGRSRQIEKQESDLHKKQAKLETDSQSFVDVQTSCTAEMKTQADLIKVFLGLKKEVKKEVRKMAWPKQSTKTGDLNSFLVELKTATKTLQDALEEFAENIGGVETQRA
;
A
#
# COMPACT_ATOMS: atom_id res chain seq x y z
N MET A 1 51.29 -175.83 -10.34
CA MET A 1 50.46 -174.69 -9.88
C MET A 1 49.12 -174.83 -10.55
N ASP A 2 48.05 -174.85 -9.76
CA ASP A 2 46.69 -175.12 -10.24
C ASP A 2 46.10 -173.86 -10.88
N ALA A 3 45.35 -173.99 -11.98
CA ALA A 3 44.80 -172.84 -12.73
C ALA A 3 43.95 -171.90 -11.84
N LYS A 4 43.33 -172.46 -10.80
CA LYS A 4 42.58 -171.74 -9.78
C LYS A 4 43.45 -170.78 -8.95
N GLU A 5 44.71 -171.12 -8.72
CA GLU A 5 45.63 -170.30 -7.93
C GLU A 5 46.13 -169.09 -8.73
N GLN A 6 46.36 -169.26 -10.05
CA GLN A 6 46.63 -168.14 -10.95
C GLN A 6 45.44 -167.17 -11.05
N GLN A 7 44.21 -167.71 -11.13
CA GLN A 7 43.01 -166.89 -11.17
C GLN A 7 42.77 -166.12 -9.87
N ARG A 8 43.05 -166.71 -8.70
CA ARG A 8 43.01 -165.99 -7.41
C ARG A 8 44.03 -164.86 -7.35
N LYS A 9 45.28 -165.12 -7.72
CA LYS A 9 46.32 -164.08 -7.75
C LYS A 9 45.94 -162.91 -8.66
N PHE A 10 45.37 -163.19 -9.84
CA PHE A 10 44.88 -162.14 -10.74
C PHE A 10 43.79 -161.28 -10.10
N VAL A 11 42.79 -161.92 -9.46
CA VAL A 11 41.71 -161.20 -8.77
C VAL A 11 42.24 -160.39 -7.59
N ASP A 12 43.13 -160.96 -6.77
CA ASP A 12 43.72 -160.28 -5.62
C ASP A 12 44.60 -159.08 -6.06
N ASP A 13 45.36 -159.22 -7.15
CA ASP A 13 46.13 -158.12 -7.73
C ASP A 13 45.23 -157.04 -8.33
N GLU A 14 44.10 -157.41 -8.95
CA GLU A 14 43.12 -156.44 -9.45
C GLU A 14 42.38 -155.72 -8.32
N ILE A 15 42.04 -156.42 -7.23
CA ILE A 15 41.50 -155.81 -6.01
C ILE A 15 42.52 -154.86 -5.40
N ARG A 16 43.79 -155.27 -5.28
CA ARG A 16 44.86 -154.42 -4.74
C ARG A 16 45.05 -153.16 -5.60
N LYS A 17 45.02 -153.31 -6.92
CA LYS A 17 45.12 -152.19 -7.86
C LYS A 17 43.93 -151.24 -7.72
N ARG A 18 42.70 -151.74 -7.65
CA ARG A 18 41.51 -150.90 -7.42
C ARG A 18 41.55 -150.20 -6.06
N HIS A 19 42.10 -150.86 -5.05
CA HIS A 19 42.29 -150.25 -3.74
C HIS A 19 43.33 -149.12 -3.77
N GLN A 20 44.41 -149.27 -4.53
CA GLN A 20 45.37 -148.19 -4.80
C GLN A 20 44.74 -147.04 -5.59
N ASP A 21 44.01 -147.34 -6.68
CA ASP A 21 43.30 -146.33 -7.47
C ASP A 21 42.29 -145.53 -6.61
N LEU A 22 41.60 -146.20 -5.67
CA LEU A 22 40.71 -145.53 -4.71
C LEU A 22 41.46 -144.65 -3.71
N GLN A 23 42.60 -145.11 -3.19
CA GLN A 23 43.45 -144.32 -2.30
C GLN A 23 44.00 -143.08 -3.01
N GLU A 24 44.41 -143.19 -4.28
CA GLU A 24 44.87 -142.06 -5.09
C GLU A 24 43.74 -141.04 -5.32
N LEU A 25 42.52 -141.51 -5.65
CA LEU A 25 41.35 -140.63 -5.79
C LEU A 25 40.95 -139.94 -4.48
N ASP A 26 40.99 -140.66 -3.35
CA ASP A 26 40.74 -140.07 -2.03
C ASP A 26 41.79 -139.01 -1.69
N GLN A 27 43.05 -139.24 -2.08
CA GLN A 27 44.14 -138.29 -1.88
C GLN A 27 44.00 -137.05 -2.77
N GLU A 28 43.66 -137.21 -4.05
CA GLU A 28 43.34 -136.08 -4.95
C GLU A 28 42.14 -135.26 -4.43
N PHE A 29 41.12 -135.94 -3.88
CA PHE A 29 39.97 -135.26 -3.28
C PHE A 29 40.38 -134.45 -2.04
N LEU A 30 41.24 -135.01 -1.20
CA LEU A 30 41.79 -134.32 -0.02
C LEU A 30 42.64 -133.09 -0.41
N GLU A 31 43.39 -133.16 -1.50
CA GLU A 31 44.19 -132.04 -2.03
C GLU A 31 43.32 -130.92 -2.61
N LYS A 32 42.18 -131.24 -3.21
CA LYS A 32 41.22 -130.25 -3.76
C LYS A 32 40.28 -129.63 -2.73
N ARG A 33 40.11 -130.27 -1.58
CA ARG A 33 39.28 -129.77 -0.47
C ARG A 33 39.67 -128.37 0.04
N PRO A 34 40.95 -128.04 0.30
CA PRO A 34 41.34 -126.69 0.73
C PRO A 34 41.10 -125.61 -0.35
N GLU A 35 41.21 -125.94 -1.64
CA GLU A 35 40.84 -125.02 -2.73
C GLU A 35 39.34 -124.67 -2.66
N LEU A 36 38.49 -125.67 -2.41
CA LEU A 36 37.04 -125.48 -2.27
C LEU A 36 36.68 -124.66 -1.03
N ASP A 37 37.35 -124.93 0.11
CA ASP A 37 37.16 -124.16 1.33
C ASP A 37 37.58 -122.69 1.18
N ASN A 38 38.65 -122.41 0.40
CA ASN A 38 39.07 -121.05 0.10
C ASN A 38 38.08 -120.31 -0.82
N LEU A 39 37.58 -120.96 -1.89
CA LEU A 39 36.53 -120.39 -2.75
C LEU A 39 35.26 -120.09 -1.96
N LYS A 40 34.88 -120.97 -1.03
CA LYS A 40 33.72 -120.76 -0.16
C LYS A 40 33.91 -119.56 0.78
N LYS A 41 35.11 -119.36 1.31
CA LYS A 41 35.44 -118.16 2.10
C LYS A 41 35.37 -116.89 1.25
N GLU A 42 35.95 -116.89 0.05
CA GLU A 42 35.93 -115.73 -0.86
C GLU A 42 34.50 -115.35 -1.26
N ILE A 43 33.65 -116.34 -1.58
CA ILE A 43 32.21 -116.10 -1.84
C ILE A 43 31.54 -115.47 -0.61
N GLY A 44 31.84 -115.98 0.59
CA GLY A 44 31.31 -115.45 1.85
C GLY A 44 31.70 -113.99 2.09
N GLU A 45 32.96 -113.63 1.86
CA GLU A 45 33.47 -112.25 2.00
C GLU A 45 32.84 -111.32 0.96
N LYS A 46 32.81 -111.72 -0.32
CA LYS A 46 32.18 -110.93 -1.39
C LYS A 46 30.68 -110.71 -1.15
N THR A 47 29.97 -111.72 -0.64
CA THR A 47 28.55 -111.60 -0.29
C THR A 47 28.32 -110.55 0.80
N ARG A 48 29.15 -110.52 1.85
CA ARG A 48 29.06 -109.50 2.90
C ARG A 48 29.34 -108.09 2.36
N THR A 49 30.36 -107.94 1.51
CA THR A 49 30.66 -106.63 0.90
C THR A 49 29.54 -106.13 -0.02
N LEU A 50 28.85 -107.03 -0.73
CA LEU A 50 27.67 -106.67 -1.53
C LEU A 50 26.50 -106.22 -0.67
N GLU A 51 26.29 -106.89 0.46
CA GLU A 51 25.23 -106.53 1.41
C GLU A 51 25.49 -105.15 2.05
N ASP A 52 26.73 -104.89 2.48
CA ASP A 52 27.15 -103.57 2.98
C ASP A 52 26.97 -102.46 1.93
N LEU A 53 27.31 -102.72 0.66
CA LEU A 53 27.13 -101.77 -0.44
C LEU A 53 25.65 -101.52 -0.74
N ARG A 54 24.80 -102.54 -0.70
CA ARG A 54 23.34 -102.39 -0.87
C ARG A 54 22.75 -101.52 0.24
N ASP A 55 23.18 -101.71 1.47
CA ASP A 55 22.75 -100.89 2.60
C ASP A 55 23.25 -99.44 2.50
N GLN A 56 24.49 -99.22 2.04
CA GLN A 56 24.99 -97.87 1.76
C GLN A 56 24.20 -97.19 0.64
N ILE A 57 23.88 -97.89 -0.46
CA ILE A 57 23.06 -97.37 -1.56
C ILE A 57 21.66 -96.98 -1.04
N ARG A 58 21.05 -97.80 -0.17
CA ARG A 58 19.75 -97.50 0.44
C ARG A 58 19.79 -96.19 1.23
N LYS A 59 20.75 -96.03 2.15
CA LYS A 59 20.92 -94.81 2.96
C LYS A 59 21.18 -93.56 2.11
N TRP A 60 21.95 -93.71 1.03
CA TRP A 60 22.21 -92.59 0.13
C TRP A 60 21.00 -92.20 -0.71
N ASN A 61 20.20 -93.15 -1.20
CA ASN A 61 18.93 -92.84 -1.88
C ASN A 61 17.97 -92.09 -0.94
N GLU A 62 17.83 -92.52 0.32
CA GLU A 62 17.02 -91.81 1.32
C GLU A 62 17.49 -90.38 1.55
N THR A 63 18.81 -90.16 1.57
CA THR A 63 19.42 -88.83 1.73
C THR A 63 19.12 -87.93 0.52
N VAL A 64 19.18 -88.48 -0.70
CA VAL A 64 18.85 -87.74 -1.94
C VAL A 64 17.37 -87.36 -1.96
N GLU A 65 16.46 -88.28 -1.65
CA GLU A 65 15.02 -88.00 -1.65
C GLU A 65 14.63 -86.97 -0.58
N LYS A 66 15.27 -87.02 0.60
CA LYS A 66 15.09 -85.99 1.62
C LYS A 66 15.51 -84.61 1.11
N ARG A 67 16.67 -84.50 0.44
CA ARG A 67 17.16 -83.23 -0.13
C ARG A 67 16.29 -82.73 -1.30
N LYS A 68 15.77 -83.63 -2.15
CA LYS A 68 14.79 -83.28 -3.19
C LYS A 68 13.51 -82.72 -2.59
N SER A 69 13.03 -83.32 -1.50
CA SER A 69 11.87 -82.83 -0.76
C SER A 69 12.11 -81.43 -0.16
N GLU A 70 13.30 -81.19 0.40
CA GLU A 70 13.70 -79.85 0.88
C GLU A 70 13.70 -78.81 -0.25
N ILE A 71 14.17 -79.16 -1.46
CA ILE A 71 14.06 -78.27 -2.63
C ILE A 71 12.60 -77.97 -2.98
N GLY A 72 11.72 -78.97 -2.94
CA GLY A 72 10.28 -78.79 -3.18
C GLY A 72 9.67 -77.75 -2.22
N GLN A 73 10.00 -77.86 -0.93
CA GLN A 73 9.53 -76.91 0.09
C GLN A 73 10.07 -75.48 -0.12
N TYR A 74 11.34 -75.33 -0.56
CA TYR A 74 11.87 -74.01 -0.93
C TYR A 74 11.18 -73.43 -2.18
N GLY A 75 10.83 -74.27 -3.15
CA GLY A 75 10.08 -73.87 -4.35
C GLY A 75 8.66 -73.40 -4.03
N GLU A 76 7.95 -74.12 -3.15
CA GLU A 76 6.62 -73.74 -2.66
C GLU A 76 6.66 -72.43 -1.86
N ALA A 77 7.64 -72.28 -0.96
CA ALA A 77 7.83 -71.05 -0.19
C ALA A 77 8.09 -69.83 -1.10
N ARG A 78 8.84 -70.00 -2.21
CA ARG A 78 9.05 -68.94 -3.22
C ARG A 78 7.73 -68.52 -3.87
N ASN A 79 6.89 -69.48 -4.26
CA ASN A 79 5.60 -69.19 -4.91
C ASN A 79 4.64 -68.45 -3.97
N VAL A 80 4.69 -68.74 -2.67
CA VAL A 80 3.89 -68.03 -1.65
C VAL A 80 4.36 -66.58 -1.47
N VAL A 81 5.66 -66.32 -1.50
CA VAL A 81 6.22 -64.95 -1.40
C VAL A 81 5.96 -64.15 -2.67
N GLY A 82 6.17 -64.72 -3.85
CA GLY A 82 5.91 -64.04 -5.13
C GLY A 82 4.43 -63.73 -5.38
N SER A 83 3.51 -64.54 -4.83
CA SER A 83 2.07 -64.27 -4.89
C SER A 83 1.65 -63.10 -3.98
N ARG A 84 2.38 -62.84 -2.89
CA ARG A 84 2.13 -61.72 -1.98
C ARG A 84 2.63 -60.37 -2.51
N GLU A 85 3.71 -60.36 -3.29
CA GLU A 85 4.25 -59.12 -3.88
C GLU A 85 3.39 -58.62 -5.06
N SER A 86 2.70 -59.51 -5.77
CA SER A 86 1.84 -59.13 -6.90
C SER A 86 0.52 -58.43 -6.51
N THR A 87 0.23 -58.25 -5.22
CA THR A 87 -0.99 -57.58 -4.72
C THR A 87 -0.74 -56.26 -3.98
N ALA A 88 0.52 -55.83 -3.83
CA ALA A 88 0.86 -54.56 -3.20
C ALA A 88 1.38 -53.55 -4.24
N CYS A 89 0.58 -52.50 -4.45
CA CYS A 89 0.85 -51.40 -5.37
C CYS A 89 2.20 -50.73 -5.13
N GLY A 90 2.93 -50.52 -6.24
CA GLY A 90 3.68 -49.31 -6.58
C GLY A 90 4.64 -48.74 -5.53
N VAL A 91 5.87 -49.26 -5.49
CA VAL A 91 7.05 -48.52 -4.99
C VAL A 91 8.23 -48.84 -5.90
N GLU A 92 8.95 -47.79 -6.27
CA GLU A 92 10.09 -47.78 -7.17
C GLU A 92 11.21 -48.74 -6.75
N GLU A 93 11.73 -49.44 -7.75
CA GLU A 93 12.87 -50.35 -7.67
C GLU A 93 14.15 -49.58 -7.32
N THR A 94 14.64 -49.71 -6.09
CA THR A 94 16.07 -49.82 -5.77
C THR A 94 16.23 -50.25 -4.31
N ASP A 95 16.30 -51.55 -4.04
CA ASP A 95 17.32 -52.07 -3.12
C ASP A 95 17.42 -53.60 -3.17
N VAL A 96 18.64 -54.11 -3.18
CA VAL A 96 18.96 -55.53 -3.39
C VAL A 96 18.76 -56.30 -2.07
N GLY A 97 17.63 -56.98 -1.92
CA GLY A 97 17.38 -57.99 -0.88
C GLY A 97 15.94 -58.51 -0.98
N PRO A 98 15.55 -59.71 -0.48
CA PRO A 98 16.27 -60.86 0.07
C PRO A 98 16.41 -62.04 -0.94
N GLY A 99 16.10 -61.81 -2.22
CA GLY A 99 16.05 -62.85 -3.27
C GLY A 99 17.37 -63.59 -3.52
N SER A 100 18.51 -62.92 -3.36
CA SER A 100 19.83 -63.50 -3.65
C SER A 100 20.21 -64.64 -2.70
N ASN A 101 19.73 -64.65 -1.45
CA ASN A 101 20.05 -65.69 -0.48
C ASN A 101 19.27 -67.00 -0.77
N TYR A 102 18.03 -66.90 -1.25
CA TYR A 102 17.23 -68.07 -1.59
C TYR A 102 17.70 -68.74 -2.87
N GLU A 103 18.05 -67.97 -3.91
CA GLU A 103 18.57 -68.53 -5.15
C GLU A 103 19.93 -69.19 -4.94
N GLU A 104 20.79 -68.58 -4.11
CA GLU A 104 22.08 -69.16 -3.74
C GLU A 104 21.93 -70.45 -2.92
N LYS A 105 21.02 -70.49 -1.93
CA LYS A 105 20.72 -71.73 -1.18
C LYS A 105 20.12 -72.81 -2.07
N HIS A 106 19.21 -72.44 -2.99
CA HIS A 106 18.63 -73.38 -3.93
C HIS A 106 19.67 -73.90 -4.93
N ARG A 107 20.63 -73.07 -5.34
CA ARG A 107 21.79 -73.47 -6.16
C ARG A 107 22.68 -74.45 -5.40
N GLN A 108 23.07 -74.12 -4.16
CA GLN A 108 23.89 -75.00 -3.32
C GLN A 108 23.20 -76.35 -3.04
N CYS A 109 21.89 -76.38 -2.81
CA CYS A 109 21.15 -77.63 -2.66
C CYS A 109 21.16 -78.49 -3.94
N ARG A 110 20.99 -77.88 -5.12
CA ARG A 110 21.06 -78.59 -6.41
C ARG A 110 22.45 -79.19 -6.66
N GLU A 111 23.51 -78.45 -6.37
CA GLU A 111 24.89 -78.93 -6.52
C GLU A 111 25.19 -80.09 -5.58
N ARG A 112 24.68 -80.04 -4.34
CA ARG A 112 24.81 -81.14 -3.39
C ARG A 112 24.04 -82.39 -3.82
N ILE A 113 22.82 -82.24 -4.35
CA ILE A 113 22.06 -83.38 -4.90
C ILE A 113 22.80 -84.00 -6.08
N LYS A 114 23.31 -83.19 -7.00
CA LYS A 114 24.08 -83.68 -8.15
C LYS A 114 25.30 -84.48 -7.70
N HIS A 115 26.06 -83.95 -6.75
CA HIS A 115 27.21 -84.66 -6.17
C HIS A 115 26.81 -86.01 -5.54
N ASP A 116 25.68 -86.07 -4.84
CA ASP A 116 25.19 -87.30 -4.22
C ASP A 116 24.66 -88.31 -5.25
N GLU A 117 24.00 -87.84 -6.31
CA GLU A 117 23.55 -88.67 -7.43
C GLU A 117 24.75 -89.26 -8.20
N ASP A 118 25.80 -88.47 -8.44
CA ASP A 118 27.05 -88.93 -9.04
C ASP A 118 27.73 -90.00 -8.18
N ARG A 119 27.75 -89.80 -6.85
CA ARG A 119 28.29 -90.77 -5.89
C ARG A 119 27.46 -92.06 -5.82
N LEU A 120 26.14 -91.96 -5.89
CA LEU A 120 25.22 -93.11 -6.00
C LEU A 120 25.46 -93.88 -7.29
N ALA A 121 25.66 -93.19 -8.41
CA ALA A 121 25.98 -93.82 -9.70
C ALA A 121 27.30 -94.59 -9.62
N ALA A 122 28.33 -94.02 -8.98
CA ALA A 122 29.59 -94.70 -8.75
C ALA A 122 29.42 -95.96 -7.89
N MET A 123 28.66 -95.89 -6.80
CA MET A 123 28.38 -97.05 -5.92
C MET A 123 27.60 -98.15 -6.64
N LYS A 124 26.59 -97.79 -7.45
CA LYS A 124 25.87 -98.76 -8.29
C LYS A 124 26.80 -99.42 -9.30
N GLY A 125 27.70 -98.65 -9.91
CA GLY A 125 28.73 -99.19 -10.81
C GLY A 125 29.67 -100.18 -10.11
N THR A 126 30.08 -99.91 -8.87
CA THR A 126 30.89 -100.87 -8.08
C THR A 126 30.10 -102.11 -7.68
N LEU A 127 28.82 -101.96 -7.34
CA LEU A 127 27.93 -103.09 -7.02
C LEU A 127 27.83 -104.03 -8.22
N SER A 128 27.56 -103.51 -9.42
CA SER A 128 27.45 -104.33 -10.63
C SER A 128 28.73 -105.09 -10.95
N LYS A 129 29.91 -104.48 -10.76
CA LYS A 129 31.21 -105.17 -10.94
C LYS A 129 31.39 -106.30 -9.93
N LEU A 130 31.02 -106.09 -8.66
CA LEU A 130 31.13 -107.12 -7.63
C LEU A 130 30.12 -108.26 -7.81
N GLU A 131 28.91 -107.97 -8.30
CA GLU A 131 27.93 -109.00 -8.66
C GLU A 131 28.43 -109.86 -9.84
N GLU A 132 29.05 -109.24 -10.85
CA GLU A 132 29.70 -109.97 -11.95
C GLU A 132 30.86 -110.86 -11.45
N GLU A 133 31.69 -110.34 -10.55
CA GLU A 133 32.77 -111.13 -9.94
C GLU A 133 32.24 -112.27 -9.06
N GLN A 134 31.19 -112.05 -8.27
CA GLN A 134 30.55 -113.10 -7.46
C GLN A 134 29.99 -114.20 -8.36
N TYR A 135 29.41 -113.82 -9.51
CA TYR A 135 28.92 -114.78 -10.51
C TYR A 135 30.07 -115.59 -11.11
N ARG A 136 31.20 -114.95 -11.46
CA ARG A 136 32.40 -115.65 -11.97
C ARG A 136 32.99 -116.62 -10.95
N VAL A 137 33.13 -116.22 -9.68
CA VAL A 137 33.67 -117.09 -8.63
C VAL A 137 32.73 -118.26 -8.33
N SER A 138 31.41 -118.00 -8.31
CA SER A 138 30.40 -119.07 -8.13
C SER A 138 30.39 -120.06 -9.29
N ALA A 139 30.52 -119.56 -10.54
CA ALA A 139 30.65 -120.40 -11.72
C ALA A 139 31.95 -121.22 -11.70
N ALA A 140 33.07 -120.63 -11.29
CA ALA A 140 34.34 -121.34 -11.13
C ALA A 140 34.22 -122.46 -10.10
N ALA A 141 33.65 -122.19 -8.91
CA ALA A 141 33.40 -123.19 -7.87
C ALA A 141 32.48 -124.33 -8.35
N TYR A 142 31.47 -124.01 -9.15
CA TYR A 142 30.57 -125.00 -9.74
C TYR A 142 31.31 -125.91 -10.73
N VAL A 143 32.17 -125.34 -11.58
CA VAL A 143 33.01 -126.09 -12.53
C VAL A 143 34.02 -126.99 -11.80
N THR A 144 34.63 -126.56 -10.69
CA THR A 144 35.53 -127.42 -9.89
C THR A 144 34.79 -128.57 -9.20
N LEU A 145 33.56 -128.33 -8.73
CA LEU A 145 32.69 -129.35 -8.13
C LEU A 145 32.24 -130.40 -9.18
N TRP A 146 31.87 -129.96 -10.39
CA TRP A 146 31.44 -130.86 -11.46
C TRP A 146 32.60 -131.55 -12.17
N GLY A 147 33.72 -130.86 -12.38
CA GLY A 147 34.92 -131.41 -12.99
C GLY A 147 35.52 -132.57 -12.17
N SER A 148 35.48 -132.47 -10.84
CA SER A 148 35.94 -133.53 -9.94
C SER A 148 35.01 -134.77 -9.97
N TRP A 149 33.72 -134.62 -10.28
CA TRP A 149 32.79 -135.74 -10.43
C TRP A 149 32.97 -136.48 -11.77
N ALA A 150 33.31 -135.76 -12.84
CA ALA A 150 33.49 -136.32 -14.17
C ALA A 150 34.84 -137.06 -14.39
N LEU A 151 35.83 -136.85 -13.51
CA LEU A 151 37.16 -137.48 -13.61
C LEU A 151 37.28 -138.84 -12.91
N SER A 152 36.22 -139.34 -12.28
CA SER A 152 36.17 -140.72 -11.81
C SER A 152 36.14 -141.69 -13.01
N LYS A 153 37.22 -142.49 -13.14
CA LYS A 153 37.42 -143.52 -14.18
C LYS A 153 36.30 -144.58 -14.24
N GLU A 154 35.40 -144.62 -13.25
CA GLU A 154 34.22 -145.49 -13.22
C GLU A 154 32.97 -144.87 -13.86
N GLY A 155 32.90 -143.54 -14.00
CA GLY A 155 31.81 -142.87 -14.72
C GLY A 155 31.80 -143.18 -16.22
N TRP A 156 32.99 -143.22 -16.83
CA TRP A 156 33.14 -143.54 -18.26
C TRP A 156 32.86 -145.01 -18.59
N LYS A 157 33.24 -145.94 -17.72
CA LYS A 157 33.04 -147.38 -17.95
C LYS A 157 31.58 -147.83 -17.76
N ARG A 158 30.81 -147.17 -16.88
CA ARG A 158 29.36 -147.40 -16.77
C ARG A 158 28.59 -146.84 -17.96
N ALA A 159 29.04 -145.73 -18.54
CA ALA A 159 28.45 -145.17 -19.77
C ALA A 159 28.70 -146.08 -21.00
N GLU A 160 29.89 -146.68 -21.11
CA GLU A 160 30.26 -147.53 -22.26
C GLU A 160 29.60 -148.93 -22.22
N ALA A 161 29.38 -149.49 -21.02
CA ALA A 161 28.71 -150.79 -20.85
C ALA A 161 27.18 -150.71 -21.12
N LEU A 162 26.55 -149.59 -20.78
CA LEU A 162 25.15 -149.34 -21.12
C LEU A 162 24.95 -149.12 -22.63
N ALA A 163 25.94 -148.55 -23.32
CA ALA A 163 25.88 -148.32 -24.77
C ALA A 163 25.87 -149.62 -25.59
N ARG A 164 26.57 -150.68 -25.16
CA ARG A 164 26.64 -151.95 -25.90
C ARG A 164 25.46 -152.89 -25.66
N PHE A 165 24.87 -152.88 -24.46
CA PHE A 165 23.64 -153.64 -24.17
C PHE A 165 22.39 -152.95 -24.74
N ALA A 166 22.42 -151.61 -24.86
CA ALA A 166 21.42 -150.88 -25.61
C ALA A 166 21.48 -151.25 -27.09
N SER A 167 22.64 -151.29 -27.76
CA SER A 167 22.75 -151.38 -29.23
C SER A 167 21.94 -152.48 -29.97
N THR A 168 21.58 -153.61 -29.37
CA THR A 168 20.83 -154.68 -30.07
C THR A 168 19.35 -154.78 -29.68
N LYS A 169 18.97 -154.39 -28.45
CA LYS A 169 17.57 -154.13 -28.11
C LYS A 169 17.11 -152.73 -28.54
N ALA A 170 18.04 -151.80 -28.69
CA ALA A 170 17.83 -150.43 -29.11
C ALA A 170 17.75 -150.27 -30.62
N VAL A 171 17.86 -151.28 -31.49
CA VAL A 171 17.47 -151.03 -32.89
C VAL A 171 15.96 -151.17 -33.08
N GLU A 172 15.32 -152.08 -32.32
CA GLU A 172 13.86 -152.22 -32.28
C GLU A 172 13.25 -151.25 -31.26
N VAL A 173 13.80 -151.20 -30.03
CA VAL A 173 13.42 -150.16 -29.07
C VAL A 173 13.83 -148.78 -29.55
N ALA A 174 14.94 -148.49 -30.25
CA ALA A 174 15.15 -147.13 -30.78
C ALA A 174 14.35 -146.80 -32.03
N ARG A 175 13.71 -147.73 -32.73
CA ARG A 175 12.68 -147.36 -33.73
C ARG A 175 11.37 -146.98 -33.06
N ASP A 176 10.95 -147.76 -32.06
CA ASP A 176 9.75 -147.46 -31.27
C ASP A 176 9.98 -146.30 -30.29
N TRP A 177 11.22 -146.08 -29.85
CA TRP A 177 11.68 -144.99 -29.00
C TRP A 177 12.09 -143.78 -29.82
N GLU A 178 12.55 -143.88 -31.07
CA GLU A 178 12.57 -142.72 -31.99
C GLU A 178 11.14 -142.28 -32.29
N ARG A 179 10.19 -143.21 -32.48
CA ARG A 179 8.76 -142.84 -32.58
C ARG A 179 8.24 -142.23 -31.29
N PHE A 180 8.54 -142.82 -30.13
CA PHE A 180 8.11 -142.27 -28.85
C PHE A 180 8.82 -140.97 -28.49
N GLU A 181 10.09 -140.77 -28.84
CA GLU A 181 10.86 -139.52 -28.66
C GLU A 181 10.43 -138.47 -29.67
N THR A 182 10.08 -138.84 -30.90
CA THR A 182 9.49 -137.89 -31.86
C THR A 182 8.07 -137.54 -31.44
N GLU A 183 7.26 -138.46 -30.93
CA GLU A 183 5.94 -138.20 -30.36
C GLU A 183 6.02 -137.41 -29.05
N GLN A 184 6.98 -137.71 -28.16
CA GLN A 184 7.28 -136.93 -26.94
C GLN A 184 7.84 -135.55 -27.28
N SER A 185 8.70 -135.44 -28.30
CA SER A 185 9.26 -134.17 -28.77
C SER A 185 8.17 -133.32 -29.43
N VAL A 186 7.27 -133.93 -30.20
CA VAL A 186 6.09 -133.27 -30.74
C VAL A 186 5.14 -132.87 -29.61
N MET A 187 4.88 -133.73 -28.63
CA MET A 187 4.06 -133.40 -27.46
C MET A 187 4.69 -132.32 -26.58
N GLN A 188 6.02 -132.33 -26.39
CA GLN A 188 6.76 -131.27 -25.69
C GLN A 188 6.73 -129.98 -26.48
N LYS A 189 6.88 -130.01 -27.80
CA LYS A 189 6.73 -128.82 -28.66
C LYS A 189 5.31 -128.28 -28.60
N VAL A 190 4.30 -129.13 -28.73
CA VAL A 190 2.89 -128.73 -28.62
C VAL A 190 2.58 -128.21 -27.23
N TRP A 191 3.13 -128.81 -26.17
CA TRP A 191 2.98 -128.34 -24.80
C TRP A 191 3.68 -126.99 -24.58
N LEU A 192 4.90 -126.81 -25.08
CA LEU A 192 5.63 -125.54 -25.06
C LEU A 192 4.91 -124.46 -25.87
N GLU A 193 4.38 -124.79 -27.05
CA GLU A 193 3.59 -123.86 -27.86
C GLU A 193 2.27 -123.49 -27.17
N CYS A 194 1.59 -124.46 -26.53
CA CYS A 194 0.41 -124.21 -25.71
C CYS A 194 0.73 -123.36 -24.48
N GLU A 195 1.84 -123.61 -23.80
CA GLU A 195 2.27 -122.85 -22.63
C GLU A 195 2.71 -121.43 -23.02
N GLU A 196 3.43 -121.27 -24.13
CA GLU A 196 3.75 -119.96 -24.70
C GLU A 196 2.50 -119.22 -25.16
N SER A 197 1.51 -119.92 -25.74
CA SER A 197 0.24 -119.33 -26.14
C SER A 197 -0.59 -118.91 -24.92
N ARG A 198 -0.58 -119.72 -23.86
CA ARG A 198 -1.17 -119.39 -22.56
C ARG A 198 -0.49 -118.16 -21.94
N GLN A 199 0.83 -118.13 -21.87
CA GLN A 199 1.60 -116.99 -21.35
C GLN A 199 1.42 -115.73 -22.22
N ARG A 200 1.24 -115.87 -23.54
CA ARG A 200 0.86 -114.75 -24.43
C ARG A 200 -0.54 -114.24 -24.09
N GLY A 201 -1.48 -115.14 -23.81
CA GLY A 201 -2.83 -114.79 -23.34
C GLY A 201 -2.84 -114.09 -21.99
N GLU A 202 -2.04 -114.58 -21.02
CA GLU A 202 -1.89 -113.95 -19.70
C GLU A 202 -1.23 -112.57 -19.82
N ARG A 203 -0.14 -112.43 -20.58
CA ARG A 203 0.48 -111.11 -20.86
C ARG A 203 -0.47 -110.16 -21.59
N ALA A 204 -1.32 -110.66 -22.48
CA ALA A 204 -2.35 -109.84 -23.14
C ALA A 204 -3.41 -109.39 -22.13
N ARG A 205 -3.89 -110.28 -21.25
CA ARG A 205 -4.82 -109.91 -20.17
C ARG A 205 -4.23 -108.86 -19.24
N GLU A 206 -2.99 -109.01 -18.79
CA GLU A 206 -2.30 -108.03 -17.94
C GLU A 206 -2.20 -106.66 -18.64
N ARG A 207 -1.88 -106.64 -19.94
CA ARG A 207 -1.88 -105.40 -20.75
C ARG A 207 -3.26 -104.78 -20.84
N TYR A 208 -4.32 -105.57 -21.07
CA TYR A 208 -5.68 -105.06 -21.10
C TYR A 208 -6.13 -104.54 -19.74
N GLU A 209 -5.75 -105.19 -18.65
CA GLU A 209 -6.09 -104.77 -17.29
C GLU A 209 -5.38 -103.45 -16.91
N LEU A 210 -4.11 -103.29 -17.30
CA LEU A 210 -3.38 -102.03 -17.16
C LEU A 210 -4.00 -100.90 -17.99
N LEU A 211 -4.38 -101.18 -19.24
CA LEU A 211 -5.07 -100.20 -20.09
C LEU A 211 -6.43 -99.82 -19.50
N PHE A 212 -7.18 -100.79 -18.96
CA PHE A 212 -8.48 -100.56 -18.34
C PHE A 212 -8.35 -99.70 -17.07
N LYS A 213 -7.40 -100.02 -16.17
CA LYS A 213 -7.08 -99.19 -15.00
C LYS A 213 -6.64 -97.78 -15.41
N GLY A 214 -5.85 -97.67 -16.49
CA GLY A 214 -5.45 -96.38 -17.05
C GLY A 214 -6.62 -95.57 -17.61
N LEU A 215 -7.62 -96.22 -18.22
CA LEU A 215 -8.85 -95.58 -18.68
C LEU A 215 -9.72 -95.12 -17.50
N GLN A 216 -9.90 -95.95 -16.48
CA GLN A 216 -10.64 -95.57 -15.26
C GLN A 216 -10.00 -94.38 -14.55
N SER A 217 -8.67 -94.37 -14.40
CA SER A 217 -7.95 -93.22 -13.82
C SER A 217 -8.18 -91.93 -14.63
N LYS A 218 -8.23 -92.02 -15.96
CA LYS A 218 -8.51 -90.87 -16.83
C LYS A 218 -9.97 -90.42 -16.76
N GLU A 219 -10.90 -91.35 -16.58
CA GLU A 219 -12.32 -91.05 -16.36
C GLU A 219 -12.51 -90.29 -15.04
N GLU A 220 -11.88 -90.75 -13.95
CA GLU A 220 -11.88 -90.06 -12.65
C GLU A 220 -11.18 -88.69 -12.70
N GLU A 221 -10.15 -88.52 -13.53
CA GLU A 221 -9.53 -87.22 -13.79
C GLU A 221 -10.46 -86.28 -14.59
N ALA A 222 -11.20 -86.82 -15.56
CA ALA A 222 -12.17 -86.06 -16.34
C ALA A 222 -13.35 -85.61 -15.49
N GLU A 223 -13.88 -86.47 -14.61
CA GLU A 223 -14.95 -86.10 -13.66
C GLU A 223 -14.48 -85.00 -12.70
N ARG A 224 -13.27 -85.11 -12.14
CA ARG A 224 -12.69 -84.05 -11.30
C ARG A 224 -12.53 -82.72 -12.05
N CYS A 225 -12.15 -82.77 -13.32
CA CYS A 225 -12.10 -81.57 -14.16
C CYS A 225 -13.49 -80.96 -14.39
N LEU A 226 -14.53 -81.77 -14.61
CA LEU A 226 -15.90 -81.30 -14.77
C LEU A 226 -16.41 -80.64 -13.49
N ASP A 227 -16.18 -81.24 -12.32
CA ASP A 227 -16.55 -80.65 -11.02
C ASP A 227 -15.87 -79.29 -10.80
N GLN A 228 -14.60 -79.16 -11.20
CA GLN A 228 -13.87 -77.89 -11.12
C GLN A 228 -14.45 -76.84 -12.07
N LEU A 229 -14.87 -77.22 -13.28
CA LEU A 229 -15.49 -76.32 -14.23
C LEU A 229 -16.86 -75.86 -13.74
N GLU A 230 -17.69 -76.75 -13.22
CA GLU A 230 -18.98 -76.36 -12.62
C GLU A 230 -18.82 -75.41 -11.44
N ASN A 231 -17.84 -75.66 -10.56
CA ASN A 231 -17.54 -74.75 -9.45
C ASN A 231 -17.10 -73.37 -9.96
N ARG A 232 -16.26 -73.32 -10.99
CA ARG A 232 -15.88 -72.04 -11.63
C ARG A 232 -17.06 -71.32 -12.27
N GLU A 233 -17.97 -72.03 -12.92
CA GLU A 233 -19.19 -71.44 -13.47
C GLU A 233 -20.07 -70.83 -12.37
N ARG A 234 -20.23 -71.53 -11.24
CA ARG A 234 -20.95 -71.00 -10.07
C ARG A 234 -20.28 -69.74 -9.50
N GLU A 235 -18.96 -69.77 -9.33
CA GLU A 235 -18.19 -68.60 -8.87
C GLU A 235 -18.33 -67.40 -9.82
N LEU A 236 -18.26 -67.63 -11.13
CA LEU A 236 -18.44 -66.59 -12.14
C LEU A 236 -19.88 -66.04 -12.14
N ALA A 237 -20.89 -66.89 -11.97
CA ALA A 237 -22.28 -66.46 -11.84
C ALA A 237 -22.51 -65.61 -10.58
N GLU A 238 -21.90 -65.97 -9.44
CA GLU A 238 -21.94 -65.15 -8.22
C GLU A 238 -21.23 -63.81 -8.39
N ARG A 239 -20.05 -63.80 -9.03
CA ARG A 239 -19.35 -62.56 -9.37
C ARG A 239 -20.19 -61.67 -10.28
N GLY A 240 -20.85 -62.25 -11.28
CA GLY A 240 -21.79 -61.54 -12.16
C GLY A 240 -22.94 -60.89 -11.39
N LYS A 241 -23.54 -61.61 -10.42
CA LYS A 241 -24.60 -61.05 -9.54
C LYS A 241 -24.10 -59.92 -8.65
N ARG A 242 -22.86 -60.00 -8.15
CA ARG A 242 -22.26 -58.91 -7.34
C ARG A 242 -22.01 -57.68 -8.20
N LEU A 243 -21.45 -57.87 -9.40
CA LEU A 243 -21.18 -56.79 -10.34
C LEU A 243 -22.48 -56.08 -10.78
N SER A 244 -23.55 -56.81 -11.10
CA SER A 244 -24.83 -56.19 -11.44
C SER A 244 -25.46 -55.43 -10.27
N GLY A 245 -25.26 -55.91 -9.03
CA GLY A 245 -25.66 -55.19 -7.83
C GLY A 245 -24.87 -53.91 -7.58
N GLU A 246 -23.58 -53.88 -7.92
CA GLU A 246 -22.74 -52.68 -7.86
C GLU A 246 -23.06 -51.68 -8.96
N GLU A 247 -23.32 -52.15 -10.17
CA GLU A 247 -23.76 -51.33 -11.31
C GLU A 247 -25.05 -50.57 -10.98
N LEU A 248 -26.06 -51.24 -10.41
CA LEU A 248 -27.29 -50.59 -9.94
C LEU A 248 -27.05 -49.56 -8.82
N LYS A 249 -26.06 -49.78 -7.95
CA LYS A 249 -25.70 -48.80 -6.91
C LYS A 249 -25.02 -47.57 -7.51
N LEU A 250 -24.17 -47.78 -8.52
CA LEU A 250 -23.52 -46.70 -9.25
C LEU A 250 -24.54 -45.88 -10.05
N GLU A 251 -25.50 -46.51 -10.71
CA GLU A 251 -26.60 -45.82 -11.39
C GLU A 251 -27.44 -44.97 -10.43
N ARG A 252 -27.79 -45.49 -9.24
CA ARG A 252 -28.50 -44.70 -8.22
C ARG A 252 -27.67 -43.50 -7.77
N ARG A 253 -26.38 -43.68 -7.51
CA ARG A 253 -25.48 -42.58 -7.15
C ARG A 253 -25.33 -41.55 -8.27
N ALA A 254 -25.32 -41.97 -9.53
CA ALA A 254 -25.29 -41.07 -10.67
C ALA A 254 -26.58 -40.21 -10.71
N ALA A 255 -27.75 -40.83 -10.51
CA ALA A 255 -29.02 -40.12 -10.43
C ALA A 255 -29.09 -39.14 -9.25
N GLU A 256 -28.56 -39.52 -8.07
CA GLU A 256 -28.45 -38.63 -6.90
C GLU A 256 -27.55 -37.42 -7.20
N LEU A 257 -26.43 -37.63 -7.90
CA LEU A 257 -25.53 -36.55 -8.31
C LEU A 257 -26.19 -35.60 -9.32
N ASP A 258 -26.95 -36.13 -10.28
CA ASP A 258 -27.70 -35.32 -11.24
C ASP A 258 -28.79 -34.48 -10.55
N GLU A 259 -29.48 -35.05 -9.56
CA GLU A 259 -30.47 -34.33 -8.76
C GLU A 259 -29.83 -33.20 -7.93
N LEU A 260 -28.71 -33.49 -7.26
CA LEU A 260 -27.95 -32.48 -6.52
C LEU A 260 -27.43 -31.36 -7.44
N SER A 261 -26.95 -31.72 -8.64
CA SER A 261 -26.52 -30.75 -9.65
C SER A 261 -27.68 -29.83 -10.08
N CYS A 262 -28.88 -30.40 -10.29
CA CYS A 262 -30.09 -29.64 -10.57
C CYS A 262 -30.47 -28.71 -9.41
N GLN A 263 -30.39 -29.17 -8.16
CA GLN A 263 -30.67 -28.35 -6.98
C GLN A 263 -29.69 -27.18 -6.86
N MET A 264 -28.39 -27.44 -7.03
CA MET A 264 -27.35 -26.41 -7.01
C MET A 264 -27.56 -25.35 -8.09
N THR A 265 -28.02 -25.75 -9.27
CA THR A 265 -28.34 -24.82 -10.36
C THR A 265 -29.55 -23.96 -10.01
N ARG A 266 -30.62 -24.55 -9.46
CA ARG A 266 -31.82 -23.81 -9.01
C ARG A 266 -31.49 -22.81 -7.90
N GLU A 267 -30.66 -23.19 -6.93
CA GLU A 267 -30.24 -22.29 -5.85
C GLU A 267 -29.37 -21.14 -6.36
N ARG A 268 -28.48 -21.40 -7.33
CA ARG A 268 -27.72 -20.34 -8.00
C ARG A 268 -28.65 -19.36 -8.71
N ASP A 269 -29.59 -19.85 -9.51
CA ASP A 269 -30.55 -19.00 -10.23
C ASP A 269 -31.43 -18.19 -9.26
N ARG A 270 -31.79 -18.78 -8.11
CA ARG A 270 -32.52 -18.12 -7.03
C ARG A 270 -31.68 -17.00 -6.40
N GLN A 271 -30.42 -17.25 -6.09
CA GLN A 271 -29.50 -16.24 -5.55
C GLN A 271 -29.27 -15.11 -6.55
N ASP A 272 -29.07 -15.42 -7.83
CA ASP A 272 -28.93 -14.43 -8.90
C ASP A 272 -30.19 -13.56 -9.04
N ALA A 273 -31.38 -14.14 -8.93
CA ALA A 273 -32.63 -13.41 -8.95
C ALA A 273 -32.76 -12.45 -7.75
N ILE A 274 -32.40 -12.91 -6.54
CA ILE A 274 -32.39 -12.09 -5.32
C ILE A 274 -31.40 -10.93 -5.47
N LEU A 275 -30.18 -11.19 -5.92
CA LEU A 275 -29.16 -10.17 -6.12
C LEU A 275 -29.57 -9.14 -7.17
N LYS A 276 -30.13 -9.58 -8.31
CA LYS A 276 -30.66 -8.68 -9.35
C LYS A 276 -31.77 -7.77 -8.79
N GLN A 277 -32.65 -8.31 -7.95
CA GLN A 277 -33.71 -7.52 -7.33
C GLN A 277 -33.14 -6.51 -6.32
N GLN A 278 -32.20 -6.90 -5.47
CA GLN A 278 -31.53 -6.01 -4.52
C GLN A 278 -30.79 -4.86 -5.22
N VAL A 279 -30.07 -5.15 -6.31
CA VAL A 279 -29.40 -4.12 -7.12
C VAL A 279 -30.41 -3.13 -7.67
N LYS A 280 -31.54 -3.62 -8.20
CA LYS A 280 -32.61 -2.77 -8.73
C LYS A 280 -33.24 -1.89 -7.64
N ASP A 281 -33.46 -2.41 -6.44
CA ASP A 281 -34.01 -1.65 -5.32
C ASP A 281 -33.03 -0.58 -4.80
N ASN A 282 -31.73 -0.91 -4.77
CA ASN A 282 -30.66 0.04 -4.44
C ASN A 282 -30.54 1.15 -5.51
N GLU A 283 -30.60 0.79 -6.80
CA GLU A 283 -30.59 1.75 -7.91
C GLU A 283 -31.77 2.73 -7.82
N ASN A 284 -32.96 2.23 -7.47
CA ASN A 284 -34.13 3.07 -7.27
C ASN A 284 -33.97 4.00 -6.06
N THR A 285 -33.44 3.50 -4.94
CA THR A 285 -33.15 4.31 -3.75
C THR A 285 -32.16 5.43 -4.06
N LEU A 286 -31.03 5.10 -4.71
CA LEU A 286 -30.02 6.08 -5.11
C LEU A 286 -30.56 7.09 -6.14
N ARG A 287 -31.45 6.67 -7.04
CA ARG A 287 -32.11 7.58 -7.98
C ARG A 287 -33.01 8.57 -7.24
N ASN A 288 -33.81 8.10 -6.28
CA ASN A 288 -34.68 8.95 -5.48
C ASN A 288 -33.87 9.95 -4.64
N GLU A 289 -32.77 9.52 -4.03
CA GLU A 289 -31.86 10.39 -3.27
C GLU A 289 -31.22 11.44 -4.18
N ARG A 290 -30.74 11.04 -5.36
CA ARG A 290 -30.20 11.97 -6.37
C ARG A 290 -31.23 13.03 -6.76
N ASP A 291 -32.47 12.62 -7.04
CA ASP A 291 -33.54 13.54 -7.42
C ASP A 291 -33.89 14.49 -6.27
N SER A 292 -33.87 14.00 -5.02
CA SER A 292 -34.07 14.82 -3.82
C SER A 292 -32.97 15.87 -3.66
N LEU A 293 -31.70 15.45 -3.73
CA LEU A 293 -30.54 16.34 -3.64
C LEU A 293 -30.53 17.36 -4.79
N GLN A 294 -30.95 16.97 -5.99
CA GLN A 294 -31.06 17.88 -7.12
C GLN A 294 -32.12 18.95 -6.88
N ARG A 295 -33.28 18.61 -6.28
CA ARG A 295 -34.29 19.59 -5.88
C ARG A 295 -33.81 20.53 -4.78
N GLU A 296 -33.03 20.03 -3.82
CA GLU A 296 -32.42 20.89 -2.80
C GLU A 296 -31.39 21.84 -3.39
N LYS A 297 -30.55 21.34 -4.31
CA LYS A 297 -29.60 22.16 -5.07
C LYS A 297 -30.31 23.30 -5.81
N THR A 298 -31.41 23.02 -6.51
CA THR A 298 -32.16 24.06 -7.22
C THR A 298 -32.76 25.08 -6.24
N LYS A 299 -33.32 24.64 -5.11
CA LYS A 299 -33.83 25.56 -4.07
C LYS A 299 -32.74 26.46 -3.49
N LEU A 300 -31.57 25.89 -3.16
CA LEU A 300 -30.45 26.67 -2.65
C LEU A 300 -29.92 27.64 -3.70
N GLN A 301 -29.90 27.24 -4.97
CA GLN A 301 -29.51 28.11 -6.06
C GLN A 301 -30.48 29.29 -6.22
N GLU A 302 -31.79 29.06 -6.18
CA GLU A 302 -32.82 30.11 -6.18
C GLU A 302 -32.65 31.06 -4.98
N GLN A 303 -32.32 30.53 -3.80
CA GLN A 303 -32.03 31.35 -2.60
C GLN A 303 -30.79 32.22 -2.78
N ILE A 304 -29.70 31.68 -3.34
CA ILE A 304 -28.48 32.44 -3.65
C ILE A 304 -28.78 33.55 -4.66
N GLU A 305 -29.53 33.25 -5.72
CA GLU A 305 -29.93 34.25 -6.72
C GLU A 305 -30.78 35.36 -6.08
N THR A 306 -31.73 35.00 -5.22
CA THR A 306 -32.56 35.97 -4.47
C THR A 306 -31.72 36.85 -3.54
N GLN A 307 -30.80 36.24 -2.76
CA GLN A 307 -29.89 36.99 -1.87
C GLN A 307 -28.94 37.89 -2.65
N THR A 308 -28.45 37.43 -3.80
CA THR A 308 -27.58 38.22 -4.68
C THR A 308 -28.32 39.41 -5.26
N ALA A 309 -29.57 39.23 -5.69
CA ALA A 309 -30.43 40.31 -6.14
C ALA A 309 -30.69 41.34 -5.02
N GLN A 310 -30.95 40.88 -3.80
CA GLN A 310 -31.12 41.76 -2.64
C GLN A 310 -29.85 42.55 -2.34
N LEU A 311 -28.68 41.92 -2.31
CA LEU A 311 -27.40 42.60 -2.09
C LEU A 311 -27.10 43.65 -3.15
N ASN A 312 -27.45 43.38 -4.42
CA ASN A 312 -27.32 44.36 -5.50
C ASN A 312 -28.27 45.55 -5.29
N GLN A 313 -29.51 45.30 -4.88
CA GLN A 313 -30.47 46.35 -4.55
C GLN A 313 -29.98 47.21 -3.37
N ASP A 314 -29.46 46.59 -2.32
CA ASP A 314 -28.90 47.29 -1.15
C ASP A 314 -27.68 48.11 -1.54
N ARG A 315 -26.81 47.58 -2.42
CA ARG A 315 -25.66 48.30 -2.98
C ARG A 315 -26.08 49.53 -3.77
N GLU A 316 -27.12 49.42 -4.61
CA GLU A 316 -27.68 50.56 -5.33
C GLU A 316 -28.29 51.61 -4.38
N ALA A 317 -28.97 51.17 -3.31
CA ALA A 317 -29.52 52.06 -2.29
C ALA A 317 -28.41 52.81 -1.53
N LEU A 318 -27.34 52.10 -1.13
CA LEU A 318 -26.16 52.69 -0.52
C LEU A 318 -25.46 53.68 -1.45
N GLN A 319 -25.36 53.37 -2.74
CA GLN A 319 -24.81 54.30 -3.73
C GLN A 319 -25.65 55.58 -3.83
N LYS A 320 -26.99 55.47 -3.88
CA LYS A 320 -27.88 56.64 -3.89
C LYS A 320 -27.75 57.50 -2.63
N GLU A 321 -27.62 56.88 -1.46
CA GLU A 321 -27.38 57.61 -0.21
C GLU A 321 -25.98 58.24 -0.18
N GLN A 322 -24.96 57.58 -0.74
CA GLN A 322 -23.62 58.17 -0.89
C GLN A 322 -23.67 59.41 -1.80
N GLU A 323 -24.35 59.34 -2.95
CA GLU A 323 -24.56 60.48 -3.84
C GLU A 323 -25.37 61.62 -3.17
N ARG A 324 -26.26 61.29 -2.25
CA ARG A 324 -27.00 62.27 -1.44
C ARG A 324 -26.07 62.94 -0.41
N ILE A 325 -25.24 62.16 0.28
CA ILE A 325 -24.23 62.68 1.20
C ILE A 325 -23.28 63.63 0.46
N ASP A 326 -22.80 63.24 -0.72
CA ASP A 326 -21.88 64.06 -1.51
C ASP A 326 -22.54 65.36 -2.00
N ARG A 327 -23.83 65.31 -2.39
CA ARG A 327 -24.62 66.53 -2.69
C ARG A 327 -24.76 67.44 -1.47
N LEU A 328 -25.08 66.88 -0.31
CA LEU A 328 -25.21 67.64 0.94
C LEU A 328 -23.86 68.23 1.39
N ARG A 329 -22.75 67.51 1.19
CA ARG A 329 -21.39 68.02 1.41
C ARG A 329 -21.09 69.17 0.49
N ALA A 330 -21.35 69.05 -0.82
CA ALA A 330 -21.15 70.13 -1.77
C ALA A 330 -22.03 71.37 -1.45
N GLU A 331 -23.28 71.17 -1.03
CA GLU A 331 -24.13 72.26 -0.55
C GLU A 331 -23.60 72.90 0.73
N ALA A 332 -23.09 72.12 1.68
CA ALA A 332 -22.49 72.62 2.91
C ALA A 332 -21.20 73.38 2.62
N GLU A 333 -20.32 72.86 1.76
CA GLU A 333 -19.11 73.54 1.29
C GLU A 333 -19.46 74.85 0.59
N LYS A 334 -20.48 74.87 -0.27
CA LYS A 334 -20.98 76.09 -0.89
C LYS A 334 -21.50 77.08 0.14
N LYS A 335 -22.30 76.65 1.12
CA LYS A 335 -22.80 77.52 2.19
C LYS A 335 -21.67 78.06 3.07
N MET A 336 -20.64 77.25 3.35
CA MET A 336 -19.45 77.66 4.08
C MET A 336 -18.61 78.65 3.27
N PHE A 337 -18.50 78.45 1.96
CA PHE A 337 -17.87 79.40 1.04
C PHE A 337 -18.63 80.73 0.99
N ASP A 338 -19.96 80.70 0.79
CA ASP A 338 -20.82 81.88 0.80
C ASP A 338 -20.78 82.60 2.17
N ALA A 339 -20.69 81.84 3.28
CA ALA A 339 -20.52 82.40 4.62
C ALA A 339 -19.13 83.03 4.80
N SER A 340 -18.08 82.43 4.27
CA SER A 340 -16.73 82.99 4.26
C SER A 340 -16.63 84.25 3.39
N GLU A 341 -17.33 84.31 2.26
CA GLU A 341 -17.47 85.55 1.45
C GLU A 341 -18.23 86.64 2.21
N ARG A 342 -19.27 86.28 2.97
CA ARG A 342 -19.93 87.23 3.87
C ARG A 342 -19.02 87.68 4.99
N GLU A 343 -18.21 86.79 5.57
CA GLU A 343 -17.28 87.11 6.65
C GLU A 343 -16.14 88.01 6.16
N THR A 344 -15.60 87.76 4.96
CA THR A 344 -14.64 88.67 4.30
C THR A 344 -15.28 90.01 3.94
N GLY A 345 -16.54 90.02 3.50
CA GLY A 345 -17.32 91.24 3.31
C GLY A 345 -17.54 92.02 4.62
N VAL A 346 -17.87 91.34 5.71
CA VAL A 346 -18.02 91.93 7.05
C VAL A 346 -16.68 92.44 7.58
N ASN A 347 -15.60 91.68 7.40
CA ASN A 347 -14.25 92.13 7.79
C ASN A 347 -13.82 93.35 6.98
N ALA A 348 -14.13 93.42 5.68
CA ALA A 348 -13.90 94.62 4.88
C ALA A 348 -14.73 95.84 5.35
N ILE A 349 -15.95 95.61 5.85
CA ILE A 349 -16.78 96.66 6.47
C ILE A 349 -16.19 97.09 7.83
N VAL A 350 -15.75 96.14 8.65
CA VAL A 350 -15.09 96.41 9.93
C VAL A 350 -13.78 97.17 9.72
N ASP A 351 -13.01 96.83 8.70
CA ASP A 351 -11.76 97.54 8.37
C ASP A 351 -12.04 98.95 7.83
N ARG A 352 -13.10 99.15 7.04
CA ARG A 352 -13.56 100.50 6.67
C ARG A 352 -14.04 101.29 7.89
N ALA A 353 -14.74 100.65 8.83
CA ALA A 353 -15.21 101.28 10.05
C ALA A 353 -14.06 101.65 10.98
N LYS A 354 -13.04 100.79 11.13
CA LYS A 354 -11.79 101.11 11.84
C LYS A 354 -11.03 102.25 11.18
N LYS A 355 -10.90 102.23 9.85
CA LYS A 355 -10.28 103.32 9.10
C LYS A 355 -11.03 104.65 9.31
N ALA A 356 -12.36 104.63 9.26
CA ALA A 356 -13.18 105.81 9.54
C ALA A 356 -13.04 106.27 11.00
N GLN A 357 -12.89 105.34 11.96
CA GLN A 357 -12.65 105.65 13.37
C GLN A 357 -11.26 106.29 13.60
N ASP A 358 -10.23 105.81 12.90
CA ASP A 358 -8.88 106.38 12.95
C ASP A 358 -8.80 107.75 12.28
N GLU A 359 -9.56 107.96 11.18
CA GLU A 359 -9.78 109.27 10.54
C GLU A 359 -10.52 110.24 11.49
N TRP A 360 -11.52 109.76 12.21
CA TRP A 360 -12.22 110.55 13.24
C TRP A 360 -11.32 110.90 14.43
N ALA A 361 -10.44 109.98 14.85
CA ALA A 361 -9.49 110.21 15.94
C ALA A 361 -8.41 111.24 15.55
N THR A 362 -7.94 111.22 14.30
CA THR A 362 -7.01 112.22 13.77
C THR A 362 -7.66 113.59 13.59
N GLU A 363 -8.94 113.65 13.19
CA GLU A 363 -9.71 114.89 13.12
C GLU A 363 -9.96 115.51 14.50
N ARG A 364 -10.20 114.70 15.53
CA ARG A 364 -10.34 115.16 16.92
C ARG A 364 -9.01 115.66 17.50
N ALA A 365 -7.88 115.05 17.13
CA ALA A 365 -6.55 115.52 17.50
C ALA A 365 -6.18 116.86 16.81
N ALA A 366 -6.63 117.06 15.56
CA ALA A 366 -6.51 118.33 14.83
C ALA A 366 -7.40 119.43 15.44
N GLN A 367 -8.62 119.10 15.88
CA GLN A 367 -9.49 120.04 16.59
C GLN A 367 -8.93 120.46 17.95
N LYS A 368 -8.26 119.55 18.68
CA LYS A 368 -7.59 119.85 19.96
C LYS A 368 -6.39 120.80 19.78
N THR A 369 -5.58 120.58 18.74
CA THR A 369 -4.48 121.50 18.39
C THR A 369 -4.94 122.85 17.84
N ALA A 370 -6.14 122.91 17.23
CA ALA A 370 -6.79 124.16 16.86
C ALA A 370 -7.32 124.94 18.07
N THR A 371 -7.87 124.26 19.08
CA THR A 371 -8.35 124.90 20.33
C THR A 371 -7.21 125.42 21.19
N ASP A 372 -6.07 124.70 21.26
CA ASP A 372 -4.88 125.17 21.99
C ASP A 372 -4.22 126.39 21.32
N ARG A 373 -4.32 126.53 19.99
CA ARG A 373 -3.87 127.75 19.27
C ARG A 373 -4.79 128.94 19.52
N VAL A 374 -6.11 128.74 19.58
CA VAL A 374 -7.09 129.79 19.89
C VAL A 374 -6.94 130.29 21.33
N ASN A 375 -6.69 129.41 22.30
CA ASN A 375 -6.46 129.81 23.69
C ASN A 375 -5.15 130.57 23.88
N LYS A 376 -4.10 130.24 23.11
CA LYS A 376 -2.83 130.99 23.13
C LYS A 376 -2.95 132.39 22.48
N ASP A 377 -3.83 132.53 21.49
CA ASP A 377 -4.15 133.83 20.85
C ASP A 377 -5.06 134.71 21.72
N LEU A 378 -5.94 134.09 22.51
CA LEU A 378 -6.77 134.79 23.51
C LEU A 378 -5.94 135.29 24.71
N ASP A 379 -4.96 134.53 25.19
CA ASP A 379 -4.01 135.00 26.21
C ASP A 379 -3.09 136.12 25.72
N GLY A 380 -2.76 136.12 24.41
CA GLY A 380 -2.04 137.22 23.76
C GLY A 380 -2.87 138.51 23.66
N ARG A 381 -4.17 138.37 23.34
CA ARG A 381 -5.12 139.50 23.27
C ARG A 381 -5.47 140.06 24.64
N SER A 382 -5.60 139.25 25.69
CA SER A 382 -5.82 139.73 27.06
C SER A 382 -4.67 140.60 27.59
N ARG A 383 -3.40 140.23 27.32
CA ARG A 383 -2.24 141.05 27.70
C ARG A 383 -2.11 142.35 26.88
N GLN A 384 -2.68 142.36 25.67
CA GLN A 384 -2.71 143.53 24.81
C GLN A 384 -3.82 144.52 25.22
N ILE A 385 -4.93 144.02 25.77
CA ILE A 385 -6.00 144.81 26.39
C ILE A 385 -5.54 145.41 27.73
N GLU A 386 -4.87 144.64 28.61
CA GLU A 386 -4.32 145.17 29.87
C GLU A 386 -3.26 146.27 29.64
N LYS A 387 -2.50 146.18 28.54
CA LYS A 387 -1.54 147.22 28.14
C LYS A 387 -2.22 148.47 27.58
N GLN A 388 -3.34 148.32 26.86
CA GLN A 388 -4.15 149.43 26.37
C GLN A 388 -4.96 150.10 27.49
N GLU A 389 -5.40 149.35 28.50
CA GLU A 389 -6.07 149.87 29.70
C GLU A 389 -5.10 150.59 30.65
N SER A 390 -3.85 150.13 30.78
CA SER A 390 -2.80 150.86 31.53
C SER A 390 -2.41 152.19 30.87
N ASP A 391 -2.36 152.23 29.54
CA ASP A 391 -2.08 153.45 28.78
C ASP A 391 -3.28 154.41 28.69
N LEU A 392 -4.51 153.89 28.83
CA LEU A 392 -5.73 154.70 28.98
C LEU A 392 -5.87 155.26 30.40
N HIS A 393 -5.58 154.50 31.46
CA HIS A 393 -5.60 155.02 32.83
C HIS A 393 -4.48 156.06 33.11
N LYS A 394 -3.33 155.97 32.44
CA LYS A 394 -2.29 157.04 32.48
C LYS A 394 -2.65 158.28 31.66
N LYS A 395 -3.53 158.18 30.66
CA LYS A 395 -4.03 159.33 29.89
C LYS A 395 -5.28 159.94 30.52
N GLN A 396 -6.09 159.14 31.22
CA GLN A 396 -7.30 159.58 31.92
C GLN A 396 -6.98 160.25 33.26
N ALA A 397 -5.96 159.78 34.00
CA ALA A 397 -5.40 160.48 35.17
C ALA A 397 -4.65 161.78 34.84
N LYS A 398 -4.37 162.06 33.55
CA LYS A 398 -3.79 163.32 33.06
C LYS A 398 -4.85 164.25 32.45
N LEU A 399 -6.05 163.75 32.14
CA LEU A 399 -7.21 164.51 31.65
C LEU A 399 -8.18 164.91 32.77
N GLU A 400 -8.18 164.19 33.90
CA GLU A 400 -8.93 164.56 35.12
C GLU A 400 -8.20 165.58 36.01
N THR A 401 -6.94 165.90 35.70
CA THR A 401 -6.24 167.07 36.28
C THR A 401 -6.41 168.34 35.44
N ASP A 402 -6.74 168.21 34.14
CA ASP A 402 -6.90 169.34 33.20
C ASP A 402 -8.39 169.64 32.84
N SER A 403 -9.36 168.85 33.33
CA SER A 403 -10.81 169.08 33.10
C SER A 403 -11.55 169.68 34.29
N GLN A 404 -10.89 169.86 35.44
CA GLN A 404 -11.41 170.67 36.56
C GLN A 404 -11.03 172.16 36.44
N SER A 405 -10.27 172.54 35.41
CA SER A 405 -9.92 173.93 35.05
C SER A 405 -10.59 174.44 33.77
N PHE A 406 -11.53 173.69 33.19
CA PHE A 406 -12.29 174.10 31.99
C PHE A 406 -13.80 174.31 32.25
N VAL A 407 -14.31 173.88 33.42
CA VAL A 407 -15.69 174.17 33.87
C VAL A 407 -15.83 175.61 34.41
N ASP A 408 -14.74 176.26 34.81
CA ASP A 408 -14.75 177.68 35.23
C ASP A 408 -14.52 178.70 34.10
N VAL A 409 -14.14 178.24 32.89
CA VAL A 409 -13.97 179.11 31.71
C VAL A 409 -15.18 179.06 30.77
N GLN A 410 -15.95 177.98 30.76
CA GLN A 410 -17.15 177.85 29.92
C GLN A 410 -18.41 178.50 30.54
N THR A 411 -18.39 178.78 31.84
CA THR A 411 -19.42 179.56 32.56
C THR A 411 -19.14 181.08 32.53
N SER A 412 -17.97 181.49 32.05
CA SER A 412 -17.57 182.89 31.82
C SER A 412 -17.73 183.29 30.33
N CYS A 413 -17.49 182.37 29.39
CA CYS A 413 -17.55 182.66 27.95
C CYS A 413 -18.98 182.63 27.34
N THR A 414 -20.01 182.23 28.10
CA THR A 414 -21.43 182.39 27.71
C THR A 414 -22.13 183.58 28.37
N ALA A 415 -21.45 184.28 29.29
CA ALA A 415 -21.82 185.61 29.78
C ALA A 415 -21.13 186.74 28.98
N GLU A 416 -19.96 186.48 28.37
CA GLU A 416 -19.25 187.45 27.53
C GLU A 416 -19.71 187.52 26.06
N MET A 417 -20.30 186.44 25.52
CA MET A 417 -20.95 186.49 24.19
C MET A 417 -22.35 187.15 24.22
N LYS A 418 -22.88 187.45 25.42
CA LYS A 418 -24.12 188.23 25.61
C LYS A 418 -23.84 189.74 25.73
N THR A 419 -22.67 190.13 26.25
CA THR A 419 -22.21 191.53 26.32
C THR A 419 -21.50 192.00 25.04
N GLN A 420 -20.89 191.11 24.25
CA GLN A 420 -20.39 191.46 22.91
C GLN A 420 -21.51 191.61 21.85
N ALA A 421 -22.65 190.91 22.02
CA ALA A 421 -23.84 191.11 21.19
C ALA A 421 -24.60 192.43 21.50
N ASP A 422 -24.48 192.94 22.73
CA ASP A 422 -25.07 194.23 23.14
C ASP A 422 -24.13 195.42 22.91
N LEU A 423 -22.81 195.24 22.95
CA LEU A 423 -21.83 196.26 22.56
C LEU A 423 -21.79 196.53 21.04
N ILE A 424 -22.05 195.51 20.21
CA ILE A 424 -22.19 195.66 18.74
C ILE A 424 -23.51 196.38 18.37
N LYS A 425 -24.57 196.28 19.19
CA LYS A 425 -25.81 197.08 19.04
C LYS A 425 -25.63 198.56 19.44
N VAL A 426 -24.79 198.84 20.45
CA VAL A 426 -24.44 200.22 20.85
C VAL A 426 -23.51 200.88 19.81
N PHE A 427 -22.57 200.12 19.23
CA PHE A 427 -21.68 200.61 18.15
C PHE A 427 -22.40 200.88 16.82
N LEU A 428 -23.46 200.13 16.49
CA LEU A 428 -24.30 200.39 15.30
C LEU A 428 -25.31 201.54 15.50
N GLY A 429 -25.60 201.92 16.77
CA GLY A 429 -26.34 203.13 17.13
C GLY A 429 -25.49 204.40 17.10
N LEU A 430 -24.29 204.37 17.67
CA LEU A 430 -23.35 205.52 17.70
C LEU A 430 -22.79 205.87 16.31
N LYS A 431 -22.66 204.89 15.41
CA LYS A 431 -22.25 205.12 14.00
C LYS A 431 -23.29 205.90 13.18
N LYS A 432 -24.57 205.92 13.58
CA LYS A 432 -25.63 206.73 12.93
C LYS A 432 -25.70 208.16 13.47
N GLU A 433 -25.37 208.37 14.74
CA GLU A 433 -25.39 209.71 15.37
C GLU A 433 -24.09 210.51 15.10
N VAL A 434 -22.92 209.86 15.06
CA VAL A 434 -21.65 210.50 14.65
C VAL A 434 -21.67 210.91 13.17
N LYS A 435 -22.37 210.17 12.31
CA LYS A 435 -22.59 210.53 10.90
C LYS A 435 -23.55 211.72 10.71
N LYS A 436 -24.31 212.09 11.75
CA LYS A 436 -25.26 213.20 11.79
C LYS A 436 -24.61 214.51 12.23
N GLU A 437 -23.59 214.45 13.10
CA GLU A 437 -22.84 215.65 13.52
C GLU A 437 -21.63 215.98 12.63
N VAL A 438 -21.01 215.00 11.98
CA VAL A 438 -19.93 215.25 11.00
C VAL A 438 -20.44 215.98 9.73
N ARG A 439 -21.75 216.08 9.51
CA ARG A 439 -22.33 216.89 8.41
C ARG A 439 -22.59 218.36 8.79
N LYS A 440 -22.42 218.78 10.04
CA LYS A 440 -22.67 220.17 10.46
C LYS A 440 -21.42 221.03 10.64
N MET A 441 -20.24 220.43 10.76
CA MET A 441 -19.01 221.21 10.98
C MET A 441 -18.27 221.44 9.67
N ALA A 442 -18.72 222.49 8.98
CA ALA A 442 -18.04 223.13 7.88
C ALA A 442 -16.69 223.72 8.34
N TRP A 443 -15.69 223.56 7.50
CA TRP A 443 -14.43 224.28 7.57
C TRP A 443 -14.58 225.57 6.75
N PRO A 444 -14.40 226.77 7.33
CA PRO A 444 -14.08 227.96 6.57
C PRO A 444 -12.62 228.33 6.76
N LYS A 445 -11.92 228.42 5.63
CA LYS A 445 -10.68 229.17 5.47
C LYS A 445 -10.91 230.61 5.94
N GLN A 446 -10.03 231.14 6.79
CA GLN A 446 -9.67 232.55 6.68
C GLN A 446 -8.37 232.67 5.89
N SER A 447 -8.43 233.44 4.81
CA SER A 447 -7.50 234.54 4.61
C SER A 447 -8.42 235.76 4.47
N THR A 448 -8.33 236.86 5.18
CA THR A 448 -7.19 237.60 5.70
C THR A 448 -7.75 238.64 6.69
N LYS A 449 -7.44 238.55 7.99
CA LYS A 449 -7.34 239.67 8.95
C LYS A 449 -7.08 239.11 10.36
N THR A 450 -5.83 239.25 10.76
CA THR A 450 -5.30 239.52 12.12
C THR A 450 -6.12 239.10 13.34
N GLY A 451 -5.57 238.14 14.08
CA GLY A 451 -5.74 238.00 15.53
C GLY A 451 -6.76 236.96 15.96
N ASP A 452 -6.32 235.71 16.12
CA ASP A 452 -6.54 234.81 17.29
C ASP A 452 -6.37 233.32 16.95
N LEU A 453 -5.32 233.01 16.19
CA LEU A 453 -4.98 231.63 15.82
C LEU A 453 -4.46 230.77 17.00
N ASN A 454 -4.13 231.39 18.14
CA ASN A 454 -3.59 230.68 19.31
C ASN A 454 -4.69 230.12 20.24
N SER A 455 -5.88 230.72 20.30
CA SER A 455 -6.98 230.22 21.14
C SER A 455 -7.59 228.93 20.56
N PHE A 456 -7.76 228.86 19.24
CA PHE A 456 -8.34 227.69 18.58
C PHE A 456 -7.40 226.49 18.54
N LEU A 457 -6.07 226.71 18.49
CA LEU A 457 -5.06 225.64 18.61
C LEU A 457 -4.93 225.11 20.05
N VAL A 458 -5.22 225.95 21.05
CA VAL A 458 -5.27 225.51 22.45
C VAL A 458 -6.50 224.65 22.69
N GLU A 459 -7.70 225.04 22.24
CA GLU A 459 -8.90 224.22 22.41
C GLU A 459 -8.86 222.90 21.64
N LEU A 460 -8.25 222.87 20.45
CA LEU A 460 -8.06 221.62 19.70
C LEU A 460 -6.99 220.73 20.35
N LYS A 461 -5.93 221.31 20.94
CA LYS A 461 -4.97 220.53 21.74
C LYS A 461 -5.61 220.01 23.03
N THR A 462 -6.48 220.78 23.68
CA THR A 462 -7.17 220.33 24.90
C THR A 462 -8.11 219.17 24.56
N ALA A 463 -8.92 219.26 23.50
CA ALA A 463 -9.81 218.19 23.07
C ALA A 463 -9.08 216.93 22.59
N THR A 464 -7.93 217.09 21.93
CA THR A 464 -7.09 215.95 21.52
C THR A 464 -6.40 215.32 22.73
N LYS A 465 -6.01 216.11 23.73
CA LYS A 465 -5.41 215.61 24.96
C LYS A 465 -6.43 214.88 25.84
N THR A 466 -7.67 215.35 25.95
CA THR A 466 -8.70 214.62 26.71
C THR A 466 -9.06 213.28 26.06
N LEU A 467 -9.00 213.19 24.73
CA LEU A 467 -9.17 211.92 23.99
C LEU A 467 -7.95 211.00 24.12
N GLN A 468 -6.75 211.57 24.19
CA GLN A 468 -5.53 210.81 24.37
C GLN A 468 -5.36 210.31 25.80
N ASP A 469 -5.73 211.12 26.80
CA ASP A 469 -5.77 210.72 28.21
C ASP A 469 -6.84 209.62 28.43
N ALA A 470 -7.98 209.67 27.71
CA ALA A 470 -8.96 208.58 27.73
C ALA A 470 -8.49 207.30 27.01
N LEU A 471 -7.59 207.43 26.03
CA LEU A 471 -6.95 206.29 25.35
C LEU A 471 -5.77 205.73 26.16
N GLU A 472 -5.07 206.55 26.94
CA GLU A 472 -3.99 206.13 27.84
C GLU A 472 -4.54 205.53 29.14
N GLU A 473 -5.66 206.03 29.69
CA GLU A 473 -6.37 205.38 30.81
C GLU A 473 -6.97 204.02 30.41
N PHE A 474 -7.38 203.87 29.14
CA PHE A 474 -7.79 202.58 28.58
C PHE A 474 -6.60 201.64 28.28
N ALA A 475 -5.43 202.19 27.95
CA ALA A 475 -4.20 201.41 27.75
C ALA A 475 -3.53 200.98 29.06
N GLU A 476 -3.60 201.79 30.13
CA GLU A 476 -3.06 201.46 31.46
C GLU A 476 -3.95 200.46 32.23
N ASN A 477 -5.28 200.46 32.03
CA ASN A 477 -6.17 199.43 32.61
C ASN A 477 -6.27 198.13 31.80
N ILE A 478 -5.80 198.06 30.55
CA ILE A 478 -5.50 196.78 29.88
C ILE A 478 -4.08 196.30 30.22
N GLY A 479 -3.20 197.21 30.68
CA GLY A 479 -1.88 196.91 31.25
C GLY A 479 -1.88 196.21 32.63
N GLY A 480 -3.06 195.90 33.18
CA GLY A 480 -3.24 195.14 34.43
C GLY A 480 -3.61 193.65 34.23
N VAL A 481 -3.57 193.13 33.00
CA VAL A 481 -3.69 191.67 32.73
C VAL A 481 -2.40 191.13 32.08
N GLU A 482 -1.26 191.77 32.39
CA GLU A 482 0.05 191.14 32.40
C GLU A 482 0.38 190.73 33.85
N THR A 483 0.43 189.42 34.09
CA THR A 483 1.11 188.65 35.15
C THR A 483 0.35 187.38 35.55
N GLN A 484 -0.82 187.13 34.94
CA GLN A 484 -1.49 185.83 34.90
C GLN A 484 -2.13 185.58 33.52
N ARG A 485 -1.30 185.12 32.58
CA ARG A 485 -1.72 184.36 31.42
C ARG A 485 -0.66 183.29 31.06
N ALA A 486 0.14 182.68 31.95
CA ALA A 486 0.15 182.43 33.41
C ALA A 486 -1.18 182.04 34.06
#